data_AF-A0A7D7Q1J3-F1
#
_entry.id   AF-A0A7D7Q1J3-F1
#
_cell.length_a   1.000
_cell.length_b   1.000
_cell.length_c   1.000
_cell.angle_alpha   90.00
_cell.angle_beta   90.00
_cell.angle_gamma   90.00
#
_symmetry.space_group_name_H-M   'P 1'
#
loop_
_entity.id
_entity.type
_entity.pdbx_description
1 polymer ?
#
loop_
_entity_poly.entity_id
_entity_poly.type
_entity_poly.pdbx_seq_one_letter_code
_entity_poly.pdbx_strand_id
1 'polypeptide(L)'
;MTVPELGLVEFTRPQDLPADAPLVVLGPALGTSVTHLYAPLVPLLSGRFHVVGWDLPGHGVSAPTQEFTVAELVASAGTPTQVVTCAKAWFAADFLAQHSELCTPLLHDLQGTDRFSYAAACRALADYDLREETGPAAVPSAVVTGTEDAMVGPDVARPLAQALRARCEIVDGAAHLVPLAAPELLERVLTDLVAAMR
;
A
#
# COMPACT_ATOMS: atom_id res chain seq x y z
N MET A 1 -4.93 -4.87 15.12
CA MET A 1 -6.04 -5.24 14.21
C MET A 1 -7.08 -4.14 14.27
N THR A 2 -6.88 -3.12 13.45
CA THR A 2 -7.87 -2.11 13.07
C THR A 2 -8.87 -2.69 12.06
N VAL A 3 -9.46 -3.85 12.36
CA VAL A 3 -10.59 -4.33 11.55
C VAL A 3 -11.79 -3.47 11.96
N PRO A 4 -12.35 -2.64 11.06
CA PRO A 4 -13.45 -1.76 11.43
C PRO A 4 -14.68 -2.60 11.78
N GLU A 5 -15.34 -2.24 12.88
CA GLU A 5 -16.65 -2.80 13.20
C GLU A 5 -17.68 -2.29 12.20
N LEU A 6 -18.34 -3.22 11.50
CA LEU A 6 -19.41 -2.91 10.58
C LEU A 6 -20.74 -2.94 11.32
N GLY A 7 -21.50 -1.85 11.22
CA GLY A 7 -22.87 -1.79 11.67
C GLY A 7 -23.78 -2.56 10.72
N LEU A 8 -24.74 -3.27 11.31
CA LEU A 8 -25.76 -4.01 10.59
C LEU A 8 -27.11 -3.30 10.72
N VAL A 9 -27.89 -3.33 9.64
CA VAL A 9 -29.27 -2.88 9.61
C VAL A 9 -30.16 -4.09 9.39
N GLU A 10 -30.91 -4.47 10.41
CA GLU A 10 -31.97 -5.46 10.27
C GLU A 10 -33.21 -4.81 9.66
N PHE A 11 -33.51 -5.15 8.41
CA PHE A 11 -34.68 -4.62 7.71
C PHE A 11 -35.94 -5.45 7.95
N THR A 12 -35.79 -6.76 8.16
CA THR A 12 -36.87 -7.66 8.56
C THR A 12 -36.48 -8.43 9.81
N ARG A 13 -37.46 -8.73 10.65
CA ARG A 13 -37.25 -9.41 11.93
C ARG A 13 -37.48 -10.92 11.76
N PRO A 14 -36.54 -11.79 12.16
CA PRO A 14 -36.69 -13.24 12.01
C PRO A 14 -37.98 -13.81 12.62
N GLN A 15 -38.46 -13.25 13.73
CA GLN A 15 -39.69 -13.70 14.40
C GLN A 15 -40.97 -13.45 13.60
N ASP A 16 -40.94 -12.53 12.64
CA ASP A 16 -42.09 -12.18 11.80
C ASP A 16 -42.09 -12.99 10.48
N LEU A 17 -41.19 -13.98 10.35
CA LEU A 17 -40.95 -14.74 9.13
C LEU A 17 -41.16 -16.25 9.34
N PRO A 18 -41.42 -17.01 8.26
CA PRO A 18 -41.32 -18.46 8.28
C PRO A 18 -39.96 -18.94 8.78
N ALA A 19 -39.93 -20.09 9.48
CA ALA A 19 -38.70 -20.63 10.07
C ALA A 19 -37.59 -20.94 9.04
N ASP A 20 -37.96 -21.14 7.78
CA ASP A 20 -37.10 -21.45 6.65
C ASP A 20 -36.88 -20.24 5.71
N ALA A 21 -37.23 -19.03 6.14
CA ALA A 21 -37.07 -17.83 5.32
C ALA A 21 -35.61 -17.61 4.91
N PRO A 22 -35.30 -17.51 3.59
CA PRO A 22 -33.94 -17.31 3.11
C PRO A 22 -33.38 -15.93 3.51
N LEU A 23 -32.08 -15.90 3.81
CA LEU A 23 -31.32 -14.68 4.13
C LEU A 23 -30.89 -13.95 2.84
N VAL A 24 -31.16 -12.65 2.79
CA VAL A 24 -30.66 -11.72 1.78
C VAL A 24 -29.75 -10.72 2.49
N VAL A 25 -28.49 -10.66 2.06
CA VAL A 25 -27.51 -9.69 2.56
C VAL A 25 -27.34 -8.57 1.54
N LEU A 26 -27.57 -7.33 1.96
CA LEU A 26 -27.44 -6.14 1.13
C LEU A 26 -26.17 -5.37 1.50
N GLY A 27 -25.39 -4.97 0.50
CA GLY A 27 -24.20 -4.14 0.67
C GLY A 27 -24.38 -2.77 0.04
N PRO A 28 -23.69 -1.73 0.52
CA PRO A 28 -23.80 -0.38 -0.01
C PRO A 28 -22.88 -0.20 -1.23
N ALA A 29 -23.14 0.86 -2.01
CA ALA A 29 -22.16 1.40 -2.96
C ALA A 29 -21.24 2.43 -2.27
N LEU A 30 -20.15 2.81 -2.92
CA LEU A 30 -19.24 3.85 -2.42
C LEU A 30 -20.01 5.14 -2.11
N GLY A 31 -19.82 5.69 -0.90
CA GLY A 31 -20.47 6.95 -0.49
C GLY A 31 -21.92 6.81 -0.05
N THR A 32 -22.46 5.60 0.07
CA THR A 32 -23.89 5.36 0.37
C THR A 32 -24.10 4.58 1.66
N SER A 33 -25.36 4.43 2.07
CA SER A 33 -25.77 3.49 3.13
C SER A 33 -26.88 2.58 2.65
N VAL A 34 -26.96 1.37 3.20
CA VAL A 34 -27.97 0.38 2.82
C VAL A 34 -29.38 0.87 3.10
N THR A 35 -29.59 1.65 4.17
CA THR A 35 -30.90 2.24 4.47
C THR A 35 -31.35 3.17 3.36
N HIS A 36 -30.47 4.05 2.87
CA HIS A 36 -30.82 4.98 1.79
C HIS A 36 -31.07 4.27 0.45
N LEU A 37 -30.32 3.20 0.18
CA LEU A 37 -30.46 2.46 -1.08
C LEU A 37 -31.68 1.53 -1.10
N TYR A 38 -31.97 0.86 0.01
CA TYR A 38 -32.85 -0.31 0.00
C TYR A 38 -34.11 -0.18 0.83
N ALA A 39 -34.22 0.77 1.76
CA ALA A 39 -35.44 0.93 2.57
C ALA A 39 -36.74 1.02 1.73
N PRO A 40 -36.78 1.70 0.56
CA PRO A 40 -37.97 1.71 -0.29
C PRO A 40 -38.34 0.35 -0.91
N LEU A 41 -37.37 -0.57 -1.04
CA LEU A 41 -37.55 -1.89 -1.65
C LEU A 41 -37.87 -2.97 -0.61
N VAL A 42 -37.50 -2.77 0.66
CA VAL A 42 -37.72 -3.72 1.76
C VAL A 42 -39.17 -4.22 1.85
N PRO A 43 -40.23 -3.38 1.73
CA PRO A 43 -41.60 -3.87 1.78
C PRO A 43 -41.95 -4.93 0.72
N LEU A 44 -41.23 -4.96 -0.41
CA LEU A 44 -41.42 -5.96 -1.47
C LEU A 44 -40.78 -7.33 -1.11
N LEU A 45 -39.87 -7.34 -0.15
CA LEU A 45 -39.14 -8.51 0.33
C LEU A 45 -39.68 -9.04 1.67
N SER A 46 -40.35 -8.17 2.44
CA SER A 46 -40.92 -8.48 3.75
C SER A 46 -41.90 -9.66 3.71
N GLY A 47 -41.87 -10.49 4.75
CA GLY A 47 -42.72 -11.68 4.90
C GLY A 47 -42.20 -12.93 4.19
N ARG A 48 -41.16 -12.82 3.36
CA ARG A 48 -40.55 -13.95 2.62
C ARG A 48 -39.06 -14.11 2.87
N PHE A 49 -38.35 -13.01 3.11
CA PHE A 49 -36.90 -13.00 3.27
C PHE A 49 -36.50 -12.38 4.61
N HIS A 50 -35.47 -12.96 5.23
CA HIS A 50 -34.71 -12.29 6.28
C HIS A 50 -33.72 -11.35 5.57
N VAL A 51 -33.88 -10.04 5.73
CA VAL A 51 -33.11 -9.04 5.01
C VAL A 51 -32.24 -8.27 5.99
N VAL A 52 -30.93 -8.38 5.80
CA VAL A 52 -29.92 -7.69 6.61
C VAL A 52 -29.03 -6.89 5.67
N GLY A 53 -28.81 -5.62 6.00
CA GLY A 53 -27.81 -4.78 5.35
C GLY A 53 -26.60 -4.56 6.24
N TRP A 54 -25.47 -4.21 5.65
CA TRP A 54 -24.28 -3.72 6.36
C TRP A 54 -23.81 -2.40 5.75
N ASP A 55 -23.19 -1.52 6.52
CA ASP A 55 -22.67 -0.25 6.00
C ASP A 55 -21.12 -0.21 5.98
N LEU A 56 -20.53 0.50 5.01
CA LEU A 56 -19.10 0.78 4.99
C LEU A 56 -18.69 1.64 6.20
N PRO A 57 -17.45 1.55 6.70
CA PRO A 57 -16.97 2.42 7.78
C PRO A 57 -17.24 3.90 7.47
N GLY A 58 -17.79 4.63 8.44
CA GLY A 58 -18.15 6.04 8.33
C GLY A 58 -19.45 6.35 7.58
N HIS A 59 -20.22 5.33 7.21
CA HIS A 59 -21.49 5.48 6.49
C HIS A 59 -22.64 4.85 7.28
N GLY A 60 -23.85 5.40 7.11
CA GLY A 60 -25.08 4.84 7.68
C GLY A 60 -24.96 4.59 9.19
N VAL A 61 -25.07 3.33 9.60
CA VAL A 61 -24.95 2.92 11.01
C VAL A 61 -23.53 2.51 11.43
N SER A 62 -22.59 2.42 10.49
CA SER A 62 -21.19 2.06 10.77
C SER A 62 -20.38 3.27 11.22
N ALA A 63 -19.65 3.11 12.33
CA ALA A 63 -18.73 4.15 12.79
C ALA A 63 -17.58 4.38 11.79
N PRO A 64 -17.00 5.60 11.74
CA PRO A 64 -15.76 5.84 11.00
C PRO A 64 -14.64 4.91 11.48
N THR A 65 -13.75 4.51 10.56
CA THR A 65 -12.54 3.80 10.95
C THR A 65 -11.60 4.71 11.74
N GLN A 66 -10.81 4.12 12.62
CA GLN A 66 -9.65 4.76 13.24
C GLN A 66 -8.46 4.74 12.26
N GLU A 67 -7.39 5.45 12.62
CA GLU A 67 -6.11 5.36 11.91
C GLU A 67 -5.62 3.90 11.86
N PHE A 68 -5.03 3.51 10.74
CA PHE A 68 -4.52 2.15 10.52
C PHE A 68 -3.15 2.20 9.84
N THR A 69 -2.36 1.15 10.03
CA THR A 69 -1.06 1.01 9.37
C THR A 69 -1.20 0.48 7.94
N VAL A 70 -0.18 0.70 7.09
CA VAL A 70 -0.11 0.07 5.75
C VAL A 70 -0.22 -1.45 5.86
N ALA A 71 0.40 -2.06 6.87
CA ALA A 71 0.34 -3.50 7.09
C ALA A 71 -1.09 -3.99 7.36
N GLU A 72 -1.89 -3.24 8.13
CA GLU A 72 -3.29 -3.58 8.41
C GLU A 72 -4.18 -3.39 7.19
N LEU A 73 -3.95 -2.32 6.40
CA LEU A 73 -4.65 -2.08 5.15
C LEU A 73 -4.41 -3.22 4.15
N VAL A 74 -3.15 -3.58 3.92
CA VAL A 74 -2.79 -4.63 2.95
C VAL A 74 -3.28 -5.99 3.41
N ALA A 75 -3.14 -6.35 4.69
CA ALA A 75 -3.65 -7.62 5.20
C ALA A 75 -5.17 -7.75 5.01
N SER A 76 -5.91 -6.65 5.13
CA SER A 76 -7.38 -6.63 5.03
C SER A 76 -7.87 -6.57 3.58
N ALA A 77 -7.36 -5.62 2.80
CA ALA A 77 -7.87 -5.26 1.47
C ALA A 77 -6.96 -5.69 0.31
N GLY A 78 -5.81 -6.28 0.61
CA GLY A 78 -4.85 -6.81 -0.37
C GLY A 78 -3.82 -5.80 -0.86
N THR A 79 -2.76 -6.31 -1.47
CA THR A 79 -1.65 -5.52 -2.03
C THR A 79 -2.05 -4.57 -3.17
N PRO A 80 -3.14 -4.78 -3.95
CA PRO A 80 -3.59 -3.79 -4.93
C PRO A 80 -3.84 -2.39 -4.34
N THR A 81 -4.14 -2.29 -3.04
CA THR A 81 -4.27 -1.00 -2.34
C THR A 81 -3.01 -0.14 -2.39
N GLN A 82 -1.84 -0.73 -2.64
CA GLN A 82 -0.55 -0.03 -2.68
C GLN A 82 -0.17 0.45 -4.08
N VAL A 83 -0.86 0.04 -5.15
CA VAL A 83 -0.43 0.34 -6.54
C VAL A 83 -0.27 1.84 -6.78
N VAL A 84 -1.25 2.66 -6.39
CA VAL A 84 -1.20 4.12 -6.61
C VAL A 84 -0.10 4.77 -5.77
N THR A 85 0.04 4.34 -4.51
CA THR A 85 1.07 4.87 -3.60
C THR A 85 2.47 4.51 -4.10
N CYS A 86 2.70 3.25 -4.44
CA CYS A 86 3.98 2.78 -4.98
C CYS A 86 4.28 3.41 -6.33
N ALA A 87 3.31 3.61 -7.23
CA ALA A 87 3.56 4.29 -8.50
C ALA A 87 4.15 5.70 -8.31
N LYS A 88 3.65 6.45 -7.32
CA LYS A 88 4.13 7.79 -6.99
C LYS A 88 5.48 7.78 -6.27
N ALA A 89 5.78 6.74 -5.50
CA ALA A 89 7.03 6.61 -4.77
C ALA A 89 8.16 6.07 -5.65
N TRP A 90 7.85 5.11 -6.52
CA TRP A 90 8.83 4.35 -7.30
C TRP A 90 9.37 5.12 -8.51
N PHE A 91 8.54 5.97 -9.11
CA PHE A 91 8.83 6.62 -10.38
C PHE A 91 8.65 8.14 -10.28
N ALA A 92 9.57 8.87 -10.90
CA ALA A 92 9.36 10.27 -11.20
C ALA A 92 8.16 10.40 -12.15
N ALA A 93 7.37 11.46 -12.02
CA ALA A 93 6.12 11.61 -12.75
C ALA A 93 6.33 11.55 -14.27
N ASP A 94 7.35 12.26 -14.76
CA ASP A 94 7.70 12.30 -16.18
C ASP A 94 8.23 10.95 -16.68
N PHE A 95 9.01 10.24 -15.86
CA PHE A 95 9.54 8.92 -16.20
C PHE A 95 8.41 7.90 -16.36
N LEU A 96 7.46 7.87 -15.43
CA LEU A 96 6.29 6.99 -15.52
C LEU A 96 5.46 7.27 -16.77
N ALA A 97 5.28 8.54 -17.12
CA ALA A 97 4.53 8.95 -18.31
C ALA A 97 5.21 8.54 -19.61
N GLN A 98 6.55 8.57 -19.66
CA GLN A 98 7.34 8.28 -20.86
C GLN A 98 7.67 6.78 -21.02
N HIS A 99 7.72 6.02 -19.92
CA HIS A 99 8.18 4.62 -19.88
C HIS A 99 7.16 3.68 -19.23
N SER A 100 5.88 3.90 -19.52
CA SER A 100 4.78 3.11 -18.95
C SER A 100 4.89 1.61 -19.21
N GLU A 101 5.51 1.21 -20.32
CA GLU A 101 5.79 -0.17 -20.72
C GLU A 101 6.80 -0.86 -19.82
N LEU A 102 7.71 -0.10 -19.20
CA LEU A 102 8.66 -0.61 -18.20
C LEU A 102 8.07 -0.56 -16.79
N CYS A 103 7.28 0.48 -16.47
CA CYS A 103 6.80 0.72 -15.12
C CYS A 103 5.56 -0.11 -14.76
N THR A 104 4.62 -0.27 -15.69
CA THR A 104 3.33 -0.93 -15.45
C THR A 104 3.47 -2.41 -15.09
N PRO A 105 4.36 -3.21 -15.73
CA PRO A 105 4.60 -4.59 -15.31
C PRO A 105 5.03 -4.71 -13.85
N LEU A 106 5.87 -3.80 -13.35
CA LEU A 106 6.31 -3.80 -11.94
C LEU A 106 5.14 -3.54 -10.98
N LEU A 107 4.24 -2.63 -11.34
CA LEU A 107 3.01 -2.36 -10.58
C LEU A 107 2.02 -3.53 -10.66
N HIS A 108 1.99 -4.24 -11.80
CA HIS A 108 1.21 -5.45 -11.96
C HIS A 108 1.75 -6.62 -11.13
N ASP A 109 3.07 -6.73 -10.97
CA ASP A 109 3.67 -7.73 -10.09
C ASP A 109 3.42 -7.39 -8.61
N LEU A 110 3.48 -6.10 -8.26
CA LEU A 110 3.15 -5.62 -6.91
C LEU A 110 1.72 -6.03 -6.49
N GLN A 111 0.71 -5.78 -7.34
CA GLN A 111 -0.68 -6.13 -6.99
C GLN A 111 -0.89 -7.63 -6.74
N GLY A 112 -0.05 -8.49 -7.34
CA GLY A 112 -0.08 -9.95 -7.20
C GLY A 112 0.70 -10.48 -6.00
N THR A 113 1.44 -9.62 -5.29
CA THR A 113 2.24 -10.02 -4.12
C THR A 113 1.33 -10.48 -2.98
N ASP A 114 1.70 -11.57 -2.29
CA ASP A 114 0.93 -12.07 -1.14
C ASP A 114 0.77 -10.99 -0.06
N ARG A 115 -0.49 -10.74 0.30
CA ARG A 115 -0.84 -9.63 1.20
C ARG A 115 -0.34 -9.85 2.63
N PHE A 116 -0.22 -11.09 3.09
CA PHE A 116 0.23 -11.37 4.45
C PHE A 116 1.74 -11.26 4.57
N SER A 117 2.48 -11.72 3.55
CA SER A 117 3.92 -11.52 3.42
C SER A 117 4.26 -10.03 3.31
N TYR A 118 3.56 -9.26 2.48
CA TYR A 118 3.76 -7.81 2.38
C TYR A 118 3.51 -7.12 3.72
N ALA A 119 2.38 -7.42 4.39
CA ALA A 119 2.07 -6.85 5.69
C ALA A 119 3.10 -7.23 6.77
N ALA A 120 3.65 -8.45 6.72
CA ALA A 120 4.72 -8.87 7.62
C ALA A 120 6.01 -8.08 7.37
N ALA A 121 6.38 -7.84 6.11
CA ALA A 121 7.53 -7.01 5.75
C ALA A 121 7.36 -5.56 6.23
N CYS A 122 6.17 -4.95 6.04
CA CYS A 122 5.88 -3.62 6.56
C CYS A 122 6.04 -3.54 8.08
N ARG A 123 5.56 -4.54 8.83
CA ARG A 123 5.73 -4.60 10.29
C ARG A 123 7.20 -4.76 10.68
N ALA A 124 7.95 -5.59 9.97
CA ALA A 124 9.37 -5.79 10.24
C ALA A 124 10.18 -4.52 10.01
N LEU A 125 9.87 -3.75 8.96
CA LEU A 125 10.58 -2.51 8.63
C LEU A 125 10.18 -1.32 9.50
N ALA A 126 8.98 -1.33 10.10
CA ALA A 126 8.45 -0.19 10.86
C ALA A 126 9.35 0.21 12.05
N ASP A 127 9.94 -0.78 12.72
CA ASP A 127 10.78 -0.59 13.91
C ASP A 127 12.27 -0.93 13.63
N TYR A 128 12.65 -1.11 12.36
CA TYR A 128 14.02 -1.48 11.99
C TYR A 128 14.90 -0.23 11.86
N ASP A 129 15.85 -0.08 12.79
CA ASP A 129 16.78 1.05 12.82
C ASP A 129 18.21 0.58 13.10
N LEU A 130 19.12 0.88 12.17
CA LEU A 130 20.55 0.55 12.28
C LEU A 130 21.44 1.80 12.46
N ARG A 131 20.88 2.99 12.71
CA ARG A 131 21.68 4.22 12.74
C ARG A 131 22.80 4.19 13.78
N GLU A 132 22.56 3.59 14.94
CA GLU A 132 23.58 3.44 16.00
C GLU A 132 24.65 2.39 15.67
N GLU A 133 24.31 1.42 14.83
CA GLU A 133 25.22 0.34 14.39
C GLU A 133 25.96 0.68 13.09
N THR A 134 25.51 1.71 12.37
CA THR A 134 26.08 2.11 11.08
C THR A 134 27.38 2.89 11.28
N GLY A 135 28.48 2.33 10.76
CA GLY A 135 29.80 2.95 10.77
C GLY A 135 30.52 2.79 9.43
N PRO A 136 31.81 3.15 9.35
CA PRO A 136 32.58 3.05 8.12
C PRO A 136 32.53 1.65 7.50
N ALA A 137 32.23 1.57 6.21
CA ALA A 137 32.18 0.32 5.49
C ALA A 137 33.57 -0.32 5.41
N ALA A 138 33.64 -1.66 5.54
CA ALA A 138 34.89 -2.42 5.44
C ALA A 138 35.38 -2.61 4.00
N VAL A 139 34.53 -2.31 3.01
CA VAL A 139 34.79 -2.46 1.57
C VAL A 139 34.40 -1.19 0.83
N PRO A 140 34.96 -0.93 -0.37
CA PRO A 140 34.48 0.14 -1.24
C PRO A 140 32.96 0.09 -1.35
N SER A 141 32.30 1.20 -1.03
CA SER A 141 30.85 1.30 -0.95
C SER A 141 30.33 2.56 -1.62
N ALA A 142 29.10 2.51 -2.11
CA ALA A 142 28.40 3.66 -2.67
C ALA A 142 26.93 3.66 -2.22
N VAL A 143 26.39 4.85 -1.99
CA VAL A 143 24.95 5.10 -1.79
C VAL A 143 24.47 5.86 -3.01
N VAL A 144 23.40 5.36 -3.63
CA VAL A 144 22.81 5.94 -4.85
C VAL A 144 21.34 6.21 -4.57
N THR A 145 20.88 7.44 -4.84
CA THR A 145 19.46 7.82 -4.72
C THR A 145 19.07 8.82 -5.81
N GLY A 146 17.78 9.05 -5.97
CA GLY A 146 17.23 10.05 -6.89
C GLY A 146 16.82 11.35 -6.18
N THR A 147 16.75 12.47 -6.90
CA THR A 147 16.29 13.77 -6.33
C THR A 147 14.80 13.80 -6.03
N GLU A 148 14.00 12.94 -6.67
CA GLU A 148 12.55 12.83 -6.48
C GLU A 148 12.15 11.64 -5.59
N ASP A 149 13.11 10.93 -4.99
CA ASP A 149 12.79 9.84 -4.05
C ASP A 149 12.23 10.41 -2.75
N ALA A 150 10.92 10.25 -2.55
CA ALA A 150 10.21 10.70 -1.36
C ALA A 150 10.35 9.78 -0.15
N MET A 151 10.99 8.60 -0.29
CA MET A 151 11.18 7.62 0.78
C MET A 151 12.59 7.68 1.35
N VAL A 152 13.61 7.62 0.50
CA VAL A 152 15.03 7.58 0.89
C VAL A 152 15.87 8.53 0.02
N GLY A 153 15.37 9.75 -0.14
CA GLY A 153 15.98 10.82 -0.92
C GLY A 153 17.32 11.33 -0.38
N PRO A 154 17.83 12.44 -0.96
CA PRO A 154 19.17 12.96 -0.66
C PRO A 154 19.44 13.28 0.82
N ASP A 155 18.40 13.64 1.56
CA ASP A 155 18.42 13.94 2.99
C ASP A 155 18.68 12.69 3.84
N VAL A 156 18.26 11.50 3.39
CA VAL A 156 18.57 10.20 4.01
C VAL A 156 19.88 9.64 3.49
N ALA A 157 20.11 9.71 2.18
CA ALA A 157 21.26 9.11 1.52
C ALA A 157 22.60 9.76 1.90
N ARG A 158 22.67 11.09 2.03
CA ARG A 158 23.92 11.79 2.34
C ARG A 158 24.46 11.45 3.74
N PRO A 159 23.66 11.51 4.82
CA PRO A 159 24.11 11.05 6.14
C PRO A 159 24.56 9.59 6.15
N LEU A 160 23.83 8.71 5.45
CA LEU A 160 24.20 7.30 5.32
C LEU A 160 25.55 7.13 4.63
N ALA A 161 25.77 7.80 3.50
CA ALA A 161 27.04 7.77 2.78
C ALA A 161 28.19 8.31 3.65
N GLN A 162 27.95 9.37 4.41
CA GLN A 162 28.93 9.93 5.34
C GLN A 162 29.29 8.95 6.46
N ALA A 163 28.30 8.31 7.09
CA ALA A 163 28.50 7.32 8.14
C ALA A 163 29.31 6.12 7.62
N LEU A 164 28.96 5.65 6.41
CA LEU A 164 29.64 4.54 5.73
C LEU A 164 31.02 4.91 5.16
N ARG A 165 31.37 6.21 5.08
CA ARG A 165 32.51 6.71 4.27
C ARG A 165 32.45 6.21 2.82
N ALA A 166 31.24 6.15 2.28
CA ALA A 166 30.94 5.67 0.95
C ALA A 166 30.88 6.82 -0.06
N ARG A 167 30.97 6.49 -1.36
CA ARG A 167 30.59 7.42 -2.43
C ARG A 167 29.09 7.73 -2.34
N CYS A 168 28.68 8.93 -2.73
CA CYS A 168 27.27 9.33 -2.74
C CYS A 168 26.92 9.86 -4.12
N GLU A 169 26.06 9.14 -4.84
CA GLU A 169 25.57 9.53 -6.16
C GLU A 169 24.09 9.92 -6.06
N ILE A 170 23.76 11.11 -6.54
CA ILE A 170 22.40 11.62 -6.54
C ILE A 170 21.98 11.88 -7.98
N VAL A 171 21.00 11.12 -8.46
CA VAL A 171 20.51 11.15 -9.83
C VAL A 171 19.37 12.16 -9.95
N ASP A 172 19.59 13.18 -10.77
CA ASP A 172 18.58 14.21 -11.00
C ASP A 172 17.36 13.66 -11.77
N GLY A 173 16.16 14.01 -11.35
CA GLY A 173 14.90 13.58 -11.95
C GLY A 173 14.55 12.10 -11.74
N ALA A 174 15.33 11.35 -10.94
CA ALA A 174 15.01 9.98 -10.58
C ALA A 174 14.25 9.93 -9.25
N ALA A 175 13.32 8.98 -9.12
CA ALA A 175 12.68 8.62 -7.86
C ALA A 175 13.34 7.36 -7.27
N HIS A 176 12.56 6.52 -6.57
CA HIS A 176 13.11 5.40 -5.80
C HIS A 176 13.77 4.30 -6.64
N LEU A 177 13.24 3.98 -7.83
CA LEU A 177 13.79 2.92 -8.68
C LEU A 177 14.90 3.42 -9.61
N VAL A 178 16.00 3.93 -9.04
CA VAL A 178 17.20 4.36 -9.78
C VAL A 178 17.75 3.29 -10.73
N PRO A 179 17.77 1.98 -10.41
CA PRO A 179 18.23 0.96 -11.36
C PRO A 179 17.47 0.96 -12.70
N LEU A 180 16.21 1.42 -12.69
CA LEU A 180 15.40 1.56 -13.90
C LEU A 180 15.60 2.92 -14.57
N ALA A 181 15.72 3.98 -13.78
CA ALA A 181 15.82 5.35 -14.29
C ALA A 181 17.21 5.74 -14.82
N ALA A 182 18.27 5.15 -14.27
CA ALA A 182 19.66 5.46 -14.65
C ALA A 182 20.56 4.21 -14.63
N PRO A 183 20.27 3.18 -15.45
CA PRO A 183 21.00 1.92 -15.45
C PRO A 183 22.49 2.09 -15.76
N GLU A 184 22.87 3.02 -16.64
CA GLU A 184 24.28 3.25 -17.01
C GLU A 184 25.08 3.87 -15.87
N LEU A 185 24.45 4.70 -15.03
CA LEU A 185 25.10 5.23 -13.84
C LEU A 185 25.35 4.11 -12.83
N LEU A 186 24.35 3.26 -12.61
CA LEU A 186 24.49 2.13 -11.70
C LEU A 186 25.58 1.15 -12.18
N GLU A 187 25.63 0.86 -13.48
CA GLU A 187 26.69 0.03 -14.09
C GLU A 187 28.09 0.61 -13.82
N ARG A 188 28.29 1.92 -14.04
CA ARG A 188 29.58 2.57 -13.76
C ARG A 188 29.95 2.49 -12.28
N VAL A 189 29.01 2.82 -11.39
CA VAL A 189 29.24 2.77 -9.94
C VAL A 189 29.67 1.38 -9.52
N LEU A 190 28.95 0.34 -9.94
CA LEU A 190 29.26 -1.05 -9.63
C LEU A 190 30.64 -1.47 -10.18
N THR A 191 30.95 -1.11 -11.42
CA THR A 191 32.24 -1.43 -12.06
C THR A 191 33.41 -0.82 -11.29
N ASP A 192 33.28 0.45 -10.89
CA ASP A 192 34.30 1.14 -10.09
C ASP A 192 34.49 0.49 -8.71
N LEU A 193 33.40 0.07 -8.04
CA LEU A 193 33.48 -0.60 -6.74
C LEU A 193 34.27 -1.91 -6.87
N VAL A 194 33.96 -2.71 -7.89
CA VAL A 194 34.65 -3.99 -8.15
C VAL A 194 36.12 -3.76 -8.48
N ALA A 195 36.44 -2.73 -9.26
CA ALA A 195 37.84 -2.38 -9.57
C ALA A 195 38.62 -1.97 -8.31
N ALA A 196 38.00 -1.24 -7.38
CA ALA A 196 38.61 -0.78 -6.13
C ALA A 196 38.80 -1.89 -5.07
N MET A 197 38.21 -3.07 -5.27
CA MET A 197 38.41 -4.24 -4.40
C MET A 197 39.64 -5.08 -4.76
N ARG A 198 40.28 -4.80 -5.91
CA ARG A 198 41.47 -5.51 -6.40
C ARG A 198 42.74 -4.84 -5.92
#